data_AF-A0AAE0SFJ0-F1
#
_entry.id   AF-A0AAE0SFJ0-F1
#
_cell.length_a   1.000
_cell.length_b   1.000
_cell.length_c   1.000
_cell.angle_alpha   90.00
_cell.angle_beta   90.00
_cell.angle_gamma   90.00
#
_symmetry.space_group_name_H-M   'P 1'
#
loop_
_entity.id
_entity.type
_entity.pdbx_description
1 polymer ?
#
loop_
_entity_poly.entity_id
_entity_poly.type
_entity_poly.pdbx_seq_one_letter_code
_entity_poly.pdbx_strand_id
1 'polypeptide(L)'
;MVEPRWLCAEFLNTDFIWRTELARLGAQWSNFHEPGVVDDNFSLLLSIIMLLVDTAIYMIVAMYVDNVHPGEFGVAQPFYFPFLPSYWCGKRIDQRVFSYDDTGYAPEHFERDRTDMKSGISIKNLKKEFWSGESKTVAVNDLSLNLYEGQITSLLGHNGAGKTTTMSMLTGFISPTSGTAIVNGYNIRTSISKVRENMGMCPQHNILFDSMTVEEHLKFFALLKGCSWGDVNKEVEKMLTVIGLQAKRDAQSHTLSGGQKRKLSVGISLIAGSKVIILDEPTSGMDPSARRQIWDILQQFRQGRTILFTTHSMDEADILSDRIAIMAEGVVRCCGTSMFLKKLYGAGYHMIIEKHPSCDVEALTQLIQTHVPMATLESQISAELSYLLPFDESPKFAKLFETVEISMEQLGVTSFGISLTTMEEVFLKVGKEAVEKKALHNPTFKDLQFSFKNDMQTLEGKNGSSSSSLKTSNSEVEGHINGDSVGVSLGDVQGSVSLSPFQMPSNIYFVLYLDYAMAKKSLCNLFHFSNGYFYQSVQTEIFIRNIPQQIRCI
;
A
#
# COMPACT_ATOMS: atom_id res chain seq x y z
N MET A 1 -37.51 -13.11 -26.59
CA MET A 1 -36.48 -12.06 -26.49
C MET A 1 -37.20 -10.74 -26.39
N VAL A 2 -37.21 -10.15 -25.20
CA VAL A 2 -37.77 -8.81 -24.98
C VAL A 2 -36.70 -7.85 -25.47
N GLU A 3 -36.91 -7.28 -26.65
CA GLU A 3 -36.06 -6.17 -27.10
C GLU A 3 -36.09 -5.05 -26.06
N PRO A 4 -34.96 -4.38 -25.81
CA PRO A 4 -34.89 -3.39 -24.77
C PRO A 4 -35.65 -2.13 -25.22
N ARG A 5 -36.91 -1.97 -24.78
CA ARG A 5 -37.81 -0.83 -25.08
C ARG A 5 -37.20 0.55 -24.80
N TRP A 6 -36.10 0.64 -24.06
CA TRP A 6 -35.36 1.87 -23.79
C TRP A 6 -34.55 2.40 -24.99
N LEU A 7 -34.13 1.55 -25.93
CA LEU A 7 -33.54 2.01 -27.20
C LEU A 7 -34.55 2.82 -28.02
N CYS A 8 -35.85 2.53 -27.88
CA CYS A 8 -36.89 3.31 -28.54
C CYS A 8 -36.93 4.77 -28.04
N ALA A 9 -36.60 5.07 -26.78
CA ALA A 9 -36.65 6.45 -26.27
C ALA A 9 -35.56 7.36 -26.89
N GLU A 10 -34.33 6.86 -27.07
CA GLU A 10 -33.26 7.59 -27.77
C GLU A 10 -33.60 7.81 -29.26
N PHE A 11 -34.18 6.81 -29.92
CA PHE A 11 -34.65 6.91 -31.32
C PHE A 11 -35.86 7.84 -31.47
N LEU A 12 -36.80 7.83 -30.53
CA LEU A 12 -37.96 8.73 -30.54
C LEU A 12 -37.57 10.19 -30.27
N ASN A 13 -36.55 10.42 -29.44
CA ASN A 13 -36.02 11.77 -29.18
C ASN A 13 -35.33 12.38 -30.40
N THR A 14 -34.53 11.58 -31.09
CA THR A 14 -33.86 12.01 -32.32
C THR A 14 -34.86 12.20 -33.46
N ASP A 15 -35.89 11.36 -33.57
CA ASP A 15 -36.97 11.50 -34.55
C ASP A 15 -37.83 12.76 -34.29
N PHE A 16 -38.17 13.06 -33.04
CA PHE A 16 -38.88 14.30 -32.69
C PHE A 16 -38.06 15.56 -33.05
N ILE A 17 -36.79 15.60 -32.63
CA ILE A 17 -35.89 16.75 -32.92
C ILE A 17 -35.74 16.94 -34.43
N TRP A 18 -35.49 15.85 -35.17
CA TRP A 18 -35.40 15.86 -36.63
C TRP A 18 -36.67 16.40 -37.30
N ARG A 19 -37.85 16.00 -36.83
CA ARG A 19 -39.14 16.44 -37.39
C ARG A 19 -39.46 17.90 -37.09
N THR A 20 -39.15 18.39 -35.88
CA THR A 20 -39.33 19.81 -35.52
C THR A 20 -38.38 20.74 -36.28
N GLU A 21 -37.19 20.23 -36.64
CA GLU A 21 -36.21 20.93 -37.47
C GLU A 21 -36.64 20.96 -38.95
N LEU A 22 -37.15 19.84 -39.48
CA LEU A 22 -37.76 19.76 -40.81
C LEU A 22 -38.93 20.73 -40.97
N ALA A 23 -39.71 20.97 -39.91
CA ALA A 23 -40.81 21.92 -39.88
C ALA A 23 -40.38 23.39 -39.72
N ARG A 24 -39.07 23.68 -39.59
CA ARG A 24 -38.47 25.03 -39.38
C ARG A 24 -38.94 25.79 -38.13
N LEU A 25 -39.58 25.11 -37.18
CA LEU A 25 -40.03 25.70 -35.91
C LEU A 25 -38.93 25.64 -34.85
N GLY A 26 -38.07 24.61 -34.92
CA GLY A 26 -37.03 24.34 -33.94
C GLY A 26 -37.58 23.94 -32.57
N ALA A 27 -36.75 23.35 -31.72
CA ALA A 27 -37.09 23.10 -30.32
C ALA A 27 -36.96 24.41 -29.52
N GLN A 28 -38.07 24.96 -29.05
CA GLN A 28 -38.13 26.19 -28.25
C GLN A 28 -38.77 25.90 -26.88
N TRP A 29 -38.57 26.79 -25.91
CA TRP A 29 -39.21 26.63 -24.59
C TRP A 29 -40.74 26.78 -24.65
N SER A 30 -41.25 27.47 -25.68
CA SER A 30 -42.66 27.75 -25.91
C SER A 30 -43.44 26.55 -26.45
N ASN A 31 -42.81 25.66 -27.23
CA ASN A 31 -43.44 24.48 -27.87
C ASN A 31 -43.06 23.16 -27.17
N PHE A 32 -42.51 23.25 -25.96
CA PHE A 32 -41.96 22.12 -25.22
C PHE A 32 -43.02 21.11 -24.71
N HIS A 33 -44.24 21.59 -24.48
CA HIS A 33 -45.37 20.80 -23.98
C HIS A 33 -46.31 20.35 -25.12
N GLU A 34 -46.17 20.90 -26.31
CA GLU A 34 -47.07 20.58 -27.43
C GLU A 34 -46.65 19.28 -28.13
N PRO A 35 -47.60 18.38 -28.43
CA PRO A 35 -47.31 17.18 -29.20
C PRO A 35 -46.92 17.53 -30.65
N GLY A 36 -45.93 16.83 -31.20
CA GLY A 36 -45.40 17.09 -32.54
C GLY A 36 -46.33 16.68 -33.68
N VAL A 37 -47.41 15.93 -33.40
CA VAL A 37 -48.41 15.44 -34.36
C VAL A 37 -49.79 15.45 -33.69
N VAL A 38 -50.85 15.72 -34.45
CA VAL A 38 -52.25 15.84 -33.97
C VAL A 38 -52.83 14.51 -33.41
N ASP A 39 -52.20 13.37 -33.72
CA ASP A 39 -52.62 12.02 -33.30
C ASP A 39 -51.65 11.32 -32.32
N ASP A 40 -50.60 12.01 -31.86
CA ASP A 40 -49.56 11.40 -31.02
C ASP A 40 -49.43 12.14 -29.68
N ASN A 41 -49.43 11.40 -28.56
CA ASN A 41 -49.35 11.97 -27.20
C ASN A 41 -47.91 12.26 -26.77
N PHE A 42 -46.93 12.09 -27.67
CA PHE A 42 -45.51 12.22 -27.36
C PHE A 42 -45.05 13.68 -27.50
N SER A 43 -44.62 14.27 -26.37
CA SER A 43 -44.07 15.63 -26.30
C SER A 43 -42.60 15.61 -25.89
N LEU A 44 -41.87 16.67 -26.22
CA LEU A 44 -40.47 16.86 -25.81
C LEU A 44 -40.32 16.91 -24.28
N LEU A 45 -41.34 17.39 -23.56
CA LEU A 45 -41.40 17.31 -22.09
C LEU A 45 -41.43 15.86 -21.61
N LEU A 46 -42.28 15.03 -22.21
CA LEU A 46 -42.38 13.62 -21.82
C LEU A 46 -41.06 12.88 -22.04
N SER A 47 -40.32 13.21 -23.10
CA SER A 47 -39.02 12.61 -23.33
C SER A 47 -37.92 13.07 -22.36
N ILE A 48 -37.88 14.35 -21.98
CA ILE A 48 -36.95 14.80 -20.93
C ILE A 48 -37.30 14.16 -19.59
N ILE A 49 -38.59 14.01 -19.26
CA ILE A 49 -39.02 13.30 -18.06
C ILE A 49 -38.56 11.83 -18.11
N MET A 50 -38.74 11.14 -19.24
CA MET A 50 -38.26 9.76 -19.37
C MET A 50 -36.74 9.66 -19.26
N LEU A 51 -35.98 10.60 -19.84
CA LEU A 51 -34.52 10.65 -19.70
C LEU A 51 -34.07 10.89 -18.25
N LEU A 52 -34.76 11.76 -17.51
CA LEU A 52 -34.49 12.00 -16.10
C LEU A 52 -34.79 10.77 -15.23
N VAL A 53 -35.90 10.08 -15.51
CA VAL A 53 -36.27 8.83 -14.85
C VAL A 53 -35.23 7.75 -15.14
N ASP A 54 -34.81 7.59 -16.39
CA ASP A 54 -33.77 6.64 -16.77
C ASP A 54 -32.44 6.96 -16.08
N THR A 55 -32.00 8.22 -16.06
CA THR A 55 -30.78 8.64 -15.34
C THR A 55 -30.87 8.33 -13.84
N ALA A 56 -32.03 8.56 -13.21
CA ALA A 56 -32.24 8.20 -11.81
C ALA A 56 -32.16 6.68 -11.59
N ILE A 57 -32.78 5.89 -12.47
CA ILE A 57 -32.71 4.43 -12.42
C ILE A 57 -31.27 3.95 -12.60
N TYR A 58 -30.54 4.47 -13.59
CA TYR A 58 -29.14 4.11 -13.83
C TYR A 58 -28.24 4.53 -12.67
N MET A 59 -28.50 5.68 -12.04
CA MET A 59 -27.77 6.11 -10.84
C MET A 59 -28.01 5.15 -9.67
N ILE A 60 -29.26 4.73 -9.43
CA ILE A 60 -29.58 3.75 -8.38
C ILE A 60 -28.92 2.39 -8.68
N VAL A 61 -28.98 1.93 -9.94
CA VAL A 61 -28.35 0.67 -10.35
C VAL A 61 -26.83 0.76 -10.21
N ALA A 62 -26.20 1.85 -10.64
CA ALA A 62 -24.76 2.08 -10.50
C ALA A 62 -24.35 2.09 -9.02
N MET A 63 -25.07 2.84 -8.18
CA MET A 63 -24.83 2.84 -6.73
C MET A 63 -24.98 1.45 -6.11
N TYR A 64 -25.97 0.66 -6.53
CA TYR A 64 -26.15 -0.71 -6.03
C TYR A 64 -24.99 -1.61 -6.49
N VAL A 65 -24.64 -1.56 -7.77
CA VAL A 65 -23.55 -2.35 -8.36
C VAL A 65 -22.22 -2.04 -7.71
N ASP A 66 -21.86 -0.76 -7.55
CA ASP A 66 -20.58 -0.35 -6.96
C ASP A 66 -20.43 -0.83 -5.50
N ASN A 67 -21.53 -0.91 -4.75
CA ASN A 67 -21.50 -1.40 -3.37
C ASN A 67 -21.44 -2.94 -3.26
N VAL A 68 -22.10 -3.66 -4.17
CA VAL A 68 -22.13 -5.14 -4.16
C VAL A 68 -20.90 -5.73 -4.85
N HIS A 69 -20.44 -5.12 -5.94
CA HIS A 69 -19.27 -5.53 -6.72
C HIS A 69 -18.36 -4.32 -6.99
N PRO A 70 -17.55 -3.90 -6.00
CA PRO A 70 -16.66 -2.74 -6.13
C PRO A 70 -15.47 -2.95 -7.10
N GLY A 71 -15.41 -4.07 -7.83
CA GLY A 71 -14.31 -4.41 -8.73
C GLY A 71 -13.08 -4.92 -7.99
N GLU A 72 -11.89 -4.50 -8.43
CA GLU A 72 -10.60 -4.95 -7.88
C GLU A 72 -10.27 -4.35 -6.50
N PHE A 73 -10.86 -3.20 -6.18
CA PHE A 73 -10.55 -2.44 -4.96
C PHE A 73 -11.78 -2.24 -4.08
N GLY A 74 -11.64 -2.48 -2.78
CA GLY A 74 -12.69 -2.23 -1.80
C GLY A 74 -13.29 -3.50 -1.16
N VAL A 75 -14.31 -3.27 -0.33
CA VAL A 75 -14.97 -4.31 0.46
C VAL A 75 -16.42 -4.47 0.02
N ALA A 76 -16.70 -5.58 -0.66
CA ALA A 76 -18.02 -5.92 -1.16
C ALA A 76 -19.04 -6.04 -0.01
N GLN A 77 -20.19 -5.39 -0.18
CA GLN A 77 -21.33 -5.55 0.72
C GLN A 77 -22.21 -6.73 0.27
N PRO A 78 -22.96 -7.37 1.19
CA PRO A 78 -23.94 -8.39 0.81
C PRO A 78 -25.01 -7.80 -0.13
N PHE A 79 -25.56 -8.62 -1.04
CA PHE A 79 -26.58 -8.16 -2.01
C PHE A 79 -27.81 -7.52 -1.33
N TYR A 80 -28.12 -7.93 -0.11
CA TYR A 80 -29.25 -7.42 0.67
C TYR A 80 -28.89 -6.20 1.54
N PHE A 81 -27.71 -5.58 1.35
CA PHE A 81 -27.22 -4.44 2.16
C PHE A 81 -28.23 -3.29 2.34
N PRO A 82 -29.07 -2.90 1.34
CA PRO A 82 -30.00 -1.78 1.51
C PRO A 82 -31.11 -2.07 2.52
N PHE A 83 -31.37 -3.35 2.81
CA PHE A 83 -32.40 -3.76 3.77
C PHE A 83 -31.86 -3.96 5.18
N LEU A 84 -30.54 -3.80 5.41
CA LEU A 84 -29.98 -3.92 6.75
C LEU A 84 -30.22 -2.64 7.54
N PRO A 85 -30.81 -2.72 8.76
CA PRO A 85 -30.87 -1.58 9.68
C PRO A 85 -29.50 -0.98 9.97
N SER A 86 -28.45 -1.81 9.89
CA SER A 86 -27.07 -1.38 10.14
C SER A 86 -26.48 -0.45 9.09
N TYR A 87 -27.05 -0.42 7.88
CA TYR A 87 -26.65 0.51 6.82
C TYR A 87 -27.20 1.91 7.10
N TRP A 88 -28.49 2.00 7.46
CA TRP A 88 -29.20 3.26 7.67
C TRP A 88 -28.97 3.88 9.06
N CYS A 89 -28.89 3.07 10.11
CA CYS A 89 -28.81 3.55 11.50
C CYS A 89 -27.40 3.55 12.09
N GLY A 90 -26.40 3.12 11.32
CA GLY A 90 -25.01 2.99 11.76
C GLY A 90 -24.79 1.83 12.74
N LYS A 91 -23.58 1.24 12.69
CA LYS A 91 -23.17 0.17 13.62
C LYS A 91 -22.59 0.73 14.93
N ARG A 92 -22.87 0.04 16.04
CA ARG A 92 -22.20 0.21 17.33
C ARG A 92 -20.71 -0.14 17.21
N ILE A 93 -19.87 0.53 17.99
CA ILE A 93 -18.43 0.27 18.10
C ILE A 93 -18.25 -1.18 18.56
N ASP A 94 -17.43 -1.95 17.85
CA ASP A 94 -17.07 -3.30 18.26
C ASP A 94 -15.85 -3.19 19.19
N GLN A 95 -16.12 -3.19 20.49
CA GLN A 95 -15.08 -3.08 21.53
C GLN A 95 -14.38 -4.42 21.81
N ARG A 96 -14.65 -5.48 21.05
CA ARG A 96 -13.98 -6.76 21.24
C ARG A 96 -12.51 -6.63 20.88
N VAL A 97 -11.65 -6.45 21.86
CA VAL A 97 -10.22 -6.72 21.71
C VAL A 97 -10.07 -8.23 21.59
N PHE A 98 -9.45 -8.72 20.52
CA PHE A 98 -9.18 -10.14 20.41
C PHE A 98 -8.04 -10.50 21.37
N SER A 99 -8.40 -11.22 22.45
CA SER A 99 -7.45 -11.76 23.41
C SER A 99 -6.58 -12.82 22.73
N TYR A 100 -5.26 -12.77 22.95
CA TYR A 100 -4.30 -13.71 22.38
C TYR A 100 -4.55 -15.17 22.81
N ASP A 101 -5.13 -15.39 24.00
CA ASP A 101 -5.45 -16.72 24.56
C ASP A 101 -6.40 -17.57 23.70
N ASP A 102 -7.06 -16.96 22.72
CA ASP A 102 -8.04 -17.62 21.85
C ASP A 102 -7.43 -18.05 20.49
N THR A 103 -6.11 -17.90 20.29
CA THR A 103 -5.46 -17.98 18.96
C THR A 103 -4.58 -19.20 18.68
N GLY A 104 -4.35 -20.12 19.63
CA GLY A 104 -3.69 -21.40 19.35
C GLY A 104 -2.23 -21.32 18.85
N TYR A 105 -1.60 -20.15 18.87
CA TYR A 105 -0.19 -19.96 18.52
C TYR A 105 0.72 -20.30 19.70
N ALA A 106 1.87 -20.92 19.40
CA ALA A 106 2.85 -21.32 20.41
C ALA A 106 3.42 -20.08 21.13
N PRO A 107 3.30 -19.99 22.47
CA PRO A 107 3.69 -18.81 23.26
C PRO A 107 5.21 -18.55 23.30
N GLU A 108 6.03 -19.36 22.64
CA GLU A 108 7.49 -19.28 22.72
C GLU A 108 8.08 -18.14 21.88
N HIS A 109 7.46 -17.81 20.74
CA HIS A 109 8.02 -16.81 19.80
C HIS A 109 7.35 -15.44 19.84
N PHE A 110 6.36 -15.28 20.72
CA PHE A 110 5.59 -14.05 20.86
C PHE A 110 5.74 -13.50 22.27
N GLU A 111 6.18 -12.25 22.37
CA GLU A 111 6.19 -11.54 23.64
C GLU A 111 4.74 -11.31 24.09
N ARG A 112 4.49 -11.59 25.38
CA ARG A 112 3.15 -11.49 25.96
C ARG A 112 2.55 -10.11 25.76
N ASP A 113 1.27 -10.11 25.41
CA ASP A 113 0.50 -8.90 25.22
C ASP A 113 0.37 -8.11 26.54
N ARG A 114 0.50 -6.78 26.41
CA ARG A 114 0.45 -5.84 27.52
C ARG A 114 -1.01 -5.49 27.81
N THR A 115 -1.57 -6.05 28.89
CA THR A 115 -2.97 -5.83 29.29
C THR A 115 -3.25 -4.39 29.75
N ASP A 116 -2.21 -3.61 30.02
CA ASP A 116 -2.26 -2.20 30.41
C ASP A 116 -2.48 -1.24 29.23
N MET A 117 -2.34 -1.69 27.98
CA MET A 117 -2.37 -0.83 26.80
C MET A 117 -3.61 -1.02 25.94
N LYS A 118 -4.13 0.10 25.43
CA LYS A 118 -5.25 0.10 24.48
C LYS A 118 -4.77 -0.35 23.09
N SER A 119 -5.40 -1.37 22.53
CA SER A 119 -5.12 -1.82 21.16
C SER A 119 -5.72 -0.85 20.15
N GLY A 120 -4.89 -0.32 19.25
CA GLY A 120 -5.31 0.51 18.12
C GLY A 120 -5.65 -0.32 16.88
N ILE A 121 -4.93 -1.42 16.64
CA ILE A 121 -5.25 -2.41 15.61
C ILE A 121 -5.19 -3.80 16.24
N SER A 122 -6.26 -4.58 16.13
CA SER A 122 -6.33 -5.97 16.57
C SER A 122 -6.70 -6.85 15.38
N ILE A 123 -5.83 -7.79 15.03
CA ILE A 123 -5.96 -8.67 13.87
C ILE A 123 -6.21 -10.10 14.37
N LYS A 124 -7.24 -10.77 13.84
CA LYS A 124 -7.58 -12.16 14.18
C LYS A 124 -7.73 -13.01 12.91
N ASN A 125 -6.86 -14.02 12.81
CA ASN A 125 -6.85 -15.07 11.78
C ASN A 125 -6.97 -14.52 10.34
N LEU A 126 -6.34 -13.38 10.06
CA LEU A 126 -6.46 -12.68 8.78
C LEU A 126 -5.77 -13.47 7.67
N LYS A 127 -6.51 -13.75 6.60
CA LYS A 127 -6.03 -14.57 5.47
C LYS A 127 -6.32 -13.89 4.14
N LYS A 128 -5.37 -13.96 3.22
CA LYS A 128 -5.57 -13.59 1.82
C LYS A 128 -5.03 -14.65 0.88
N GLU A 129 -5.91 -15.07 -0.02
CA GLU A 129 -5.60 -15.97 -1.12
C GLU A 129 -5.90 -15.25 -2.44
N PHE A 130 -4.96 -15.34 -3.38
CA PHE A 130 -5.12 -14.89 -4.75
C PHE A 130 -5.21 -16.10 -5.66
N TRP A 131 -6.11 -16.04 -6.64
CA TRP A 131 -6.33 -17.07 -7.64
C TRP A 131 -5.87 -16.51 -8.98
N SER A 132 -4.92 -17.18 -9.62
CA SER A 132 -4.43 -16.85 -10.96
C SER A 132 -4.63 -18.07 -11.85
N GLY A 133 -5.76 -18.10 -12.56
CA GLY A 133 -6.22 -19.30 -13.26
C GLY A 133 -6.48 -20.45 -12.27
N GLU A 134 -5.83 -21.59 -12.49
CA GLU A 134 -5.91 -22.75 -11.59
C GLU A 134 -4.93 -22.67 -10.40
N SER A 135 -3.98 -21.74 -10.42
CA SER A 135 -2.98 -21.63 -9.36
C SER A 135 -3.46 -20.77 -8.20
N LYS A 136 -3.32 -21.30 -6.99
CA LYS A 136 -3.70 -20.67 -5.72
C LYS A 136 -2.45 -20.19 -4.98
N THR A 137 -2.33 -18.88 -4.79
CA THR A 137 -1.24 -18.28 -4.01
C THR A 137 -1.79 -17.72 -2.70
N VAL A 138 -1.35 -18.29 -1.58
CA VAL A 138 -1.68 -17.76 -0.24
C VAL A 138 -0.67 -16.67 0.10
N ALA A 139 -1.10 -15.40 0.05
CA ALA A 139 -0.22 -14.27 0.33
C ALA A 139 -0.12 -13.94 1.82
N VAL A 140 -1.20 -14.18 2.58
CA VAL A 140 -1.21 -14.04 4.04
C VAL A 140 -1.99 -15.22 4.61
N ASN A 141 -1.41 -15.91 5.58
CA ASN A 141 -1.99 -17.10 6.18
C ASN A 141 -2.06 -16.94 7.70
N ASP A 142 -3.29 -16.81 8.19
CA ASP A 142 -3.63 -16.84 9.61
C ASP A 142 -2.94 -15.77 10.48
N LEU A 143 -2.80 -14.56 9.95
CA LEU A 143 -2.17 -13.46 10.68
C LEU A 143 -3.04 -13.04 11.88
N SER A 144 -2.48 -13.17 13.08
CA SER A 144 -3.06 -12.65 14.33
C SER A 144 -2.02 -11.79 15.05
N LEU A 145 -2.34 -10.52 15.28
CA LEU A 145 -1.41 -9.55 15.86
C LEU A 145 -2.15 -8.37 16.48
N ASN A 146 -1.70 -7.93 17.66
CA ASN A 146 -2.21 -6.76 18.36
C ASN A 146 -1.17 -5.63 18.34
N LEU A 147 -1.61 -4.44 17.92
CA LEU A 147 -0.82 -3.21 17.90
C LEU A 147 -1.46 -2.20 18.86
N TYR A 148 -0.62 -1.46 19.57
CA TYR A 148 -1.03 -0.63 20.70
C TYR A 148 -0.98 0.87 20.40
N GLU A 149 -1.80 1.63 21.11
CA GLU A 149 -1.76 3.09 21.11
C GLU A 149 -0.49 3.59 21.83
N GLY A 150 0.19 4.58 21.25
CA GLY A 150 1.45 5.10 21.77
C GLY A 150 2.69 4.34 21.29
N GLN A 151 2.55 3.34 20.41
CA GLN A 151 3.65 2.50 19.93
C GLN A 151 3.81 2.54 18.41
N ILE A 152 5.05 2.38 17.99
CA ILE A 152 5.42 2.10 16.60
C ILE A 152 5.69 0.60 16.47
N THR A 153 4.91 -0.07 15.63
CA THR A 153 5.11 -1.49 15.29
C THR A 153 5.64 -1.59 13.87
N SER A 154 6.77 -2.29 13.68
CA SER A 154 7.25 -2.66 12.35
C SER A 154 6.79 -4.06 11.97
N LEU A 155 6.39 -4.20 10.70
CA LEU A 155 6.23 -5.48 10.04
C LEU A 155 7.46 -5.70 9.16
N LEU A 156 8.41 -6.50 9.67
CA LEU A 156 9.68 -6.82 9.02
C LEU A 156 9.54 -8.11 8.20
N GLY A 157 10.13 -8.16 7.01
CA GLY A 157 10.06 -9.35 6.16
C GLY A 157 10.77 -9.14 4.83
N HIS A 158 11.09 -10.23 4.13
CA HIS A 158 11.61 -10.14 2.76
C HIS A 158 10.53 -9.67 1.75
N ASN A 159 10.93 -9.39 0.52
CA ASN A 159 10.00 -9.07 -0.56
C ASN A 159 9.14 -10.30 -0.88
N GLY A 160 7.83 -10.12 -1.00
CA GLY A 160 6.89 -11.23 -1.16
C GLY A 160 6.49 -11.95 0.13
N ALA A 161 6.92 -11.49 1.31
CA ALA A 161 6.50 -12.09 2.58
C ALA A 161 5.01 -11.88 2.94
N GLY A 162 4.29 -10.97 2.24
CA GLY A 162 2.88 -10.63 2.52
C GLY A 162 2.65 -9.31 3.25
N LYS A 163 3.69 -8.48 3.42
CA LYS A 163 3.68 -7.18 4.10
C LYS A 163 2.66 -6.18 3.50
N THR A 164 2.85 -5.82 2.23
CA THR A 164 1.97 -4.90 1.51
C THR A 164 0.55 -5.44 1.42
N THR A 165 0.37 -6.75 1.18
CA THR A 165 -0.95 -7.40 1.17
C THR A 165 -1.67 -7.26 2.51
N THR A 166 -0.94 -7.40 3.63
CA THR A 166 -1.48 -7.18 4.97
C THR A 166 -1.94 -5.74 5.14
N MET A 167 -1.12 -4.77 4.75
CA MET A 167 -1.50 -3.35 4.80
C MET A 167 -2.73 -3.05 3.94
N SER A 168 -2.79 -3.58 2.71
CA SER A 168 -3.95 -3.39 1.83
C SER A 168 -5.24 -3.97 2.40
N MET A 169 -5.16 -5.05 3.18
CA MET A 169 -6.32 -5.57 3.90
C MET A 169 -6.76 -4.67 5.05
N LEU A 170 -5.80 -4.14 5.82
CA LEU A 170 -6.08 -3.25 6.94
C LEU A 170 -6.66 -1.91 6.49
N THR A 171 -6.20 -1.37 5.36
CA THR A 171 -6.72 -0.13 4.77
C THR A 171 -8.04 -0.35 4.00
N GLY A 172 -8.46 -1.60 3.80
CA GLY A 172 -9.66 -1.97 3.05
C GLY A 172 -9.54 -1.77 1.54
N PHE A 173 -8.31 -1.67 1.02
CA PHE A 173 -8.04 -1.70 -0.42
C PHE A 173 -8.30 -3.08 -1.00
N ILE A 174 -7.96 -4.13 -0.27
CA ILE A 174 -8.22 -5.53 -0.63
C ILE A 174 -9.06 -6.20 0.46
N SER A 175 -10.14 -6.87 0.07
CA SER A 175 -10.93 -7.67 1.01
C SER A 175 -10.17 -8.92 1.48
N PRO A 176 -10.17 -9.23 2.80
CA PRO A 176 -9.63 -10.49 3.31
C PRO A 176 -10.48 -11.68 2.85
N THR A 177 -9.83 -12.80 2.54
CA THR A 177 -10.49 -14.08 2.20
C THR A 177 -11.14 -14.70 3.44
N SER A 178 -10.46 -14.65 4.59
CA SER A 178 -11.01 -15.03 5.90
C SER A 178 -10.37 -14.20 7.01
N GLY A 179 -10.94 -14.29 8.22
CA GLY A 179 -10.50 -13.52 9.37
C GLY A 179 -11.03 -12.08 9.36
N THR A 180 -10.61 -11.31 10.34
CA THR A 180 -11.03 -9.92 10.51
C THR A 180 -9.99 -9.10 11.26
N ALA A 181 -10.12 -7.78 11.15
CA ALA A 181 -9.34 -6.84 11.95
C ALA A 181 -10.25 -5.74 12.49
N ILE A 182 -9.91 -5.26 13.68
CA ILE A 182 -10.57 -4.15 14.36
C ILE A 182 -9.56 -3.02 14.45
N VAL A 183 -9.89 -1.88 13.84
CA VAL A 183 -9.06 -0.68 13.82
C VAL A 183 -9.81 0.42 14.58
N ASN A 184 -9.23 0.87 15.70
CA ASN A 184 -9.81 1.88 16.58
C ASN A 184 -11.28 1.59 16.97
N GLY A 185 -11.60 0.31 17.24
CA GLY A 185 -12.94 -0.16 17.59
C GLY A 185 -13.91 -0.40 16.43
N TYR A 186 -13.44 -0.28 15.18
CA TYR A 186 -14.24 -0.52 13.98
C TYR A 186 -13.72 -1.71 13.19
N ASN A 187 -14.62 -2.61 12.81
CA ASN A 187 -14.26 -3.81 12.05
C ASN A 187 -14.10 -3.50 10.55
N ILE A 188 -12.98 -3.92 9.96
CA ILE A 188 -12.61 -3.62 8.56
C ILE A 188 -13.59 -4.18 7.52
N ARG A 189 -14.30 -5.29 7.82
CA ARG A 189 -15.26 -5.90 6.88
C ARG A 189 -16.61 -5.18 6.90
N THR A 190 -16.98 -4.63 8.04
CA THR A 190 -18.34 -4.13 8.28
C THR A 190 -18.46 -2.63 8.39
N SER A 191 -17.37 -1.91 8.69
CA SER A 191 -17.36 -0.48 9.00
C SER A 191 -16.12 0.23 8.45
N ILE A 192 -15.70 -0.11 7.23
CA ILE A 192 -14.47 0.42 6.62
C ILE A 192 -14.46 1.94 6.46
N SER A 193 -15.62 2.57 6.23
CA SER A 193 -15.70 4.04 6.09
C SER A 193 -15.27 4.77 7.37
N LYS A 194 -15.69 4.28 8.54
CA LYS A 194 -15.29 4.84 9.85
C LYS A 194 -13.82 4.55 10.19
N VAL A 195 -13.30 3.41 9.72
CA VAL A 195 -11.87 3.08 9.82
C VAL A 195 -11.07 4.12 9.03
N ARG A 196 -11.44 4.39 7.77
CA ARG A 196 -10.75 5.34 6.89
C ARG A 196 -10.79 6.78 7.39
N GLU A 197 -11.88 7.21 8.01
CA GLU A 197 -12.00 8.55 8.59
C GLU A 197 -10.93 8.86 9.64
N ASN A 198 -10.49 7.84 10.40
CA ASN A 198 -9.50 8.00 11.47
C ASN A 198 -8.10 7.43 11.13
N MET A 199 -7.88 7.04 9.87
CA MET A 199 -6.67 6.36 9.41
C MET A 199 -5.85 7.26 8.46
N GLY A 200 -4.56 7.35 8.72
CA GLY A 200 -3.56 7.88 7.79
C GLY A 200 -2.88 6.76 7.03
N MET A 201 -2.69 6.91 5.72
CA MET A 201 -1.93 5.97 4.90
C MET A 201 -0.83 6.70 4.13
N CYS A 202 0.37 6.13 4.12
CA CYS A 202 1.42 6.50 3.17
C CYS A 202 1.76 5.26 2.31
N PRO A 203 1.35 5.20 1.04
CA PRO A 203 1.67 4.07 0.15
C PRO A 203 3.15 4.04 -0.23
N GLN A 204 3.61 2.97 -0.87
CA GLN A 204 5.01 2.81 -1.32
C GLN A 204 5.40 3.90 -2.35
N HIS A 205 4.51 4.20 -3.31
CA HIS A 205 4.72 5.28 -4.28
C HIS A 205 4.07 6.59 -3.81
N ASN A 206 4.71 7.72 -4.08
CA ASN A 206 4.17 9.03 -3.70
C ASN A 206 2.97 9.39 -4.61
N ILE A 207 1.77 9.44 -4.03
CA ILE A 207 0.55 9.87 -4.73
C ILE A 207 0.39 11.38 -4.51
N LEU A 208 1.17 12.16 -5.27
CA LEU A 208 1.13 13.62 -5.23
C LEU A 208 0.62 14.16 -6.57
N PHE A 209 -0.02 15.31 -6.54
CA PHE A 209 -0.51 15.99 -7.73
C PHE A 209 0.55 16.98 -8.20
N ASP A 210 1.10 16.77 -9.39
CA ASP A 210 2.24 17.54 -9.90
C ASP A 210 1.99 19.04 -9.92
N SER A 211 0.77 19.47 -10.26
CA SER A 211 0.39 20.89 -10.39
C SER A 211 0.16 21.64 -9.07
N MET A 212 -0.09 20.93 -7.96
CA MET A 212 -0.42 21.55 -6.67
C MET A 212 0.83 21.87 -5.84
N THR A 213 0.75 22.95 -5.06
CA THR A 213 1.80 23.37 -4.13
C THR A 213 1.82 22.51 -2.86
N VAL A 214 2.91 22.56 -2.08
CA VAL A 214 3.02 21.83 -0.81
C VAL A 214 1.90 22.24 0.16
N GLU A 215 1.62 23.54 0.27
CA GLU A 215 0.54 24.05 1.11
C GLU A 215 -0.83 23.56 0.65
N GLU A 216 -1.11 23.61 -0.65
CA GLU A 216 -2.38 23.16 -1.22
C GLU A 216 -2.61 21.67 -0.96
N HIS A 217 -1.58 20.82 -1.08
CA HIS A 217 -1.69 19.41 -0.72
C HIS A 217 -2.10 19.23 0.74
N LEU A 218 -1.40 19.89 1.67
CA LEU A 218 -1.68 19.76 3.09
C LEU A 218 -3.10 20.27 3.43
N LYS A 219 -3.51 21.41 2.86
CA LYS A 219 -4.88 21.94 3.02
C LYS A 219 -5.92 20.97 2.48
N PHE A 220 -5.70 20.47 1.26
CA PHE A 220 -6.62 19.55 0.59
C PHE A 220 -6.87 18.29 1.42
N PHE A 221 -5.80 17.62 1.86
CA PHE A 221 -5.93 16.40 2.65
C PHE A 221 -6.40 16.65 4.08
N ALA A 222 -6.10 17.80 4.68
CA ALA A 222 -6.64 18.18 5.99
C ALA A 222 -8.17 18.36 5.94
N LEU A 223 -8.69 19.07 4.92
CA LEU A 223 -10.12 19.25 4.72
C LEU A 223 -10.83 17.92 4.41
N LEU A 224 -10.21 17.08 3.56
CA LEU A 224 -10.76 15.76 3.23
C LEU A 224 -10.88 14.85 4.45
N LYS A 225 -9.98 14.99 5.42
CA LYS A 225 -10.00 14.28 6.71
C LYS A 225 -10.93 14.91 7.76
N GLY A 226 -11.70 15.94 7.39
CA GLY A 226 -12.70 16.56 8.27
C GLY A 226 -12.17 17.67 9.19
N CYS A 227 -10.99 18.24 8.90
CA CYS A 227 -10.50 19.41 9.64
C CYS A 227 -11.39 20.64 9.33
N SER A 228 -11.66 21.44 10.35
CA SER A 228 -12.46 22.67 10.20
C SER A 228 -11.71 23.71 9.37
N TRP A 229 -12.44 24.52 8.59
CA TRP A 229 -11.85 25.63 7.82
C TRP A 229 -11.10 26.64 8.71
N GLY A 230 -11.53 26.81 9.96
CA GLY A 230 -10.90 27.72 10.92
C GLY A 230 -9.56 27.21 11.47
N ASP A 231 -9.41 25.88 11.60
CA ASP A 231 -8.21 25.26 12.16
C ASP A 231 -7.22 24.77 11.10
N VAL A 232 -7.66 24.63 9.84
CA VAL A 232 -6.86 24.06 8.76
C VAL A 232 -5.53 24.78 8.58
N ASN A 233 -5.52 26.11 8.62
CA ASN A 233 -4.30 26.89 8.41
C ASN A 233 -3.28 26.64 9.55
N LYS A 234 -3.76 26.46 10.78
CA LYS A 234 -2.89 26.17 11.94
C LYS A 234 -2.30 24.75 11.83
N GLU A 235 -3.12 23.79 11.45
CA GLU A 235 -2.68 22.39 11.27
C GLU A 235 -1.67 22.27 10.11
N VAL A 236 -1.90 23.00 9.01
CA VAL A 236 -0.99 23.05 7.87
C VAL A 236 0.35 23.69 8.24
N GLU A 237 0.34 24.82 8.95
CA GLU A 237 1.57 25.49 9.39
C GLU A 237 2.39 24.61 10.36
N LYS A 238 1.70 23.93 11.28
CA LYS A 238 2.29 22.93 12.15
C LYS A 238 2.92 21.79 11.33
N MET A 239 2.21 21.27 10.34
CA MET A 239 2.72 20.16 9.53
C MET A 239 3.90 20.58 8.64
N LEU A 240 3.87 21.77 8.02
CA LEU A 240 4.98 22.34 7.25
C LEU A 240 6.26 22.45 8.08
N THR A 241 6.11 22.84 9.35
CA THR A 241 7.21 22.93 10.32
C THR A 241 7.78 21.55 10.63
N VAL A 242 6.92 20.59 10.95
CA VAL A 242 7.31 19.20 11.28
C VAL A 242 8.06 18.54 10.11
N ILE A 243 7.52 18.63 8.89
CA ILE A 243 8.16 18.01 7.72
C ILE A 243 9.36 18.81 7.20
N GLY A 244 9.61 20.01 7.75
CA GLY A 244 10.73 20.87 7.36
C GLY A 244 10.63 21.38 5.92
N LEU A 245 9.42 21.69 5.43
CA LEU A 245 9.18 22.20 4.07
C LEU A 245 8.69 23.66 4.02
N GLN A 246 8.84 24.42 5.11
CA GLN A 246 8.43 25.83 5.19
C GLN A 246 8.97 26.69 4.03
N ALA A 247 10.26 26.57 3.70
CA ALA A 247 10.89 27.33 2.61
C ALA A 247 10.38 26.93 1.20
N LYS A 248 9.70 25.78 1.08
CA LYS A 248 9.13 25.25 -0.16
C LYS A 248 7.60 25.17 -0.11
N ARG A 249 6.96 25.97 0.76
CA ARG A 249 5.50 26.06 0.92
C ARG A 249 4.77 26.21 -0.43
N ASP A 250 5.23 27.17 -1.23
CA ASP A 250 4.61 27.55 -2.50
C ASP A 250 5.21 26.79 -3.71
N ALA A 251 6.14 25.87 -3.46
CA ALA A 251 6.73 25.07 -4.52
C ALA A 251 5.74 23.99 -4.98
N GLN A 252 5.62 23.82 -6.30
CA GLN A 252 4.82 22.73 -6.86
C GLN A 252 5.47 21.38 -6.60
N SER A 253 4.65 20.34 -6.39
CA SER A 253 5.15 19.03 -5.97
C SER A 253 6.14 18.41 -6.96
N HIS A 254 6.00 18.67 -8.28
CA HIS A 254 6.92 18.17 -9.30
C HIS A 254 8.37 18.67 -9.13
N THR A 255 8.55 19.87 -8.57
CA THR A 255 9.86 20.52 -8.32
C THR A 255 10.59 19.99 -7.07
N LEU A 256 9.92 19.16 -6.27
CA LEU A 256 10.48 18.60 -5.05
C LEU A 256 11.43 17.43 -5.36
N SER A 257 12.50 17.30 -4.57
CA SER A 257 13.34 16.08 -4.61
C SER A 257 12.55 14.85 -4.16
N GLY A 258 13.01 13.65 -4.51
CA GLY A 258 12.35 12.40 -4.09
C GLY A 258 12.14 12.30 -2.57
N GLY A 259 13.15 12.68 -1.78
CA GLY A 259 13.05 12.72 -0.33
C GLY A 259 12.05 13.78 0.18
N GLN A 260 11.97 14.95 -0.47
CA GLN A 260 10.98 15.99 -0.13
C GLN A 260 9.55 15.54 -0.46
N LYS A 261 9.34 14.90 -1.61
CA LYS A 261 8.06 14.27 -1.96
C LYS A 261 7.64 13.23 -0.92
N ARG A 262 8.60 12.42 -0.45
CA ARG A 262 8.34 11.41 0.58
C ARG A 262 7.95 12.02 1.92
N LYS A 263 8.65 13.07 2.37
CA LYS A 263 8.28 13.82 3.57
C LYS A 263 6.88 14.43 3.47
N LEU A 264 6.52 14.99 2.33
CA LEU A 264 5.17 15.49 2.10
C LEU A 264 4.12 14.37 2.20
N SER A 265 4.38 13.21 1.59
CA SER A 265 3.50 12.04 1.68
C SER A 265 3.33 11.54 3.12
N VAL A 266 4.41 11.49 3.90
CA VAL A 266 4.35 11.15 5.33
C VAL A 266 3.57 12.22 6.11
N GLY A 267 3.79 13.50 5.83
CA GLY A 267 3.03 14.61 6.43
C GLY A 267 1.52 14.53 6.17
N ILE A 268 1.13 14.20 4.93
CA ILE A 268 -0.28 13.97 4.55
C ILE A 268 -0.89 12.81 5.35
N SER A 269 -0.13 11.74 5.62
CA SER A 269 -0.61 10.64 6.45
C SER A 269 -0.84 11.06 7.91
N LEU A 270 -0.04 11.99 8.43
CA LEU A 270 -0.04 12.44 9.83
C LEU A 270 -1.05 13.56 10.13
N ILE A 271 -1.50 14.29 9.10
CA ILE A 271 -2.34 15.49 9.26
C ILE A 271 -3.75 15.17 9.75
N ALA A 272 -4.40 16.18 10.37
CA ALA A 272 -5.79 16.14 10.82
C ALA A 272 -6.06 15.05 11.88
N GLY A 273 -5.11 14.85 12.80
CA GLY A 273 -5.34 14.04 14.00
C GLY A 273 -5.57 12.53 13.77
N SER A 274 -5.04 11.97 12.68
CA SER A 274 -5.15 10.53 12.38
C SER A 274 -4.62 9.67 13.54
N LYS A 275 -5.48 8.82 14.11
CA LYS A 275 -5.15 7.97 15.29
C LYS A 275 -4.36 6.74 14.93
N VAL A 276 -4.63 6.18 13.76
CA VAL A 276 -3.96 4.98 13.24
C VAL A 276 -3.25 5.36 11.95
N ILE A 277 -1.97 5.02 11.84
CA ILE A 277 -1.13 5.41 10.70
C ILE A 277 -0.47 4.16 10.13
N ILE A 278 -0.63 3.94 8.83
CA ILE A 278 -0.08 2.82 8.09
C ILE A 278 0.88 3.35 7.03
N LEU A 279 2.16 2.96 7.09
CA LEU A 279 3.23 3.46 6.22
C LEU A 279 3.88 2.30 5.48
N ASP A 280 3.67 2.21 4.17
CA ASP A 280 4.28 1.15 3.35
C ASP A 280 5.67 1.56 2.87
N GLU A 281 6.70 0.93 3.42
CA GLU A 281 8.12 1.20 3.17
C GLU A 281 8.48 2.70 3.15
N PRO A 282 8.26 3.45 4.25
CA PRO A 282 8.37 4.91 4.28
C PRO A 282 9.74 5.45 3.87
N THR A 283 10.82 4.70 4.04
CA THR A 283 12.20 5.18 3.81
C THR A 283 12.95 4.47 2.70
N SER A 284 12.27 3.60 1.94
CA SER A 284 12.86 2.87 0.81
C SER A 284 13.35 3.85 -0.28
N GLY A 285 14.58 3.66 -0.76
CA GLY A 285 15.19 4.51 -1.78
C GLY A 285 15.60 5.91 -1.33
N MET A 286 15.61 6.20 -0.02
CA MET A 286 16.02 7.49 0.53
C MET A 286 17.48 7.51 1.01
N ASP A 287 18.10 8.68 0.90
CA ASP A 287 19.42 8.94 1.49
C ASP A 287 19.38 8.84 3.02
N PRO A 288 20.51 8.52 3.68
CA PRO A 288 20.55 8.33 5.13
C PRO A 288 20.07 9.54 5.95
N SER A 289 20.29 10.77 5.45
CA SER A 289 19.90 12.00 6.14
C SER A 289 18.38 12.17 6.12
N ALA A 290 17.76 12.03 4.95
CA ALA A 290 16.31 12.14 4.81
C ALA A 290 15.56 11.01 5.55
N ARG A 291 16.15 9.80 5.60
CA ARG A 291 15.64 8.68 6.40
C ARG A 291 15.54 9.01 7.88
N ARG A 292 16.63 9.53 8.47
CA ARG A 292 16.66 9.94 9.88
C ARG A 292 15.60 11.00 10.18
N GLN A 293 15.43 11.98 9.29
CA GLN A 293 14.40 13.00 9.46
C GLN A 293 12.97 12.43 9.47
N ILE A 294 12.68 11.40 8.67
CA ILE A 294 11.39 10.71 8.75
C ILE A 294 11.25 9.97 10.07
N TRP A 295 12.31 9.29 10.53
CA TRP A 295 12.29 8.61 11.83
C TRP A 295 12.00 9.57 12.98
N ASP A 296 12.64 10.74 12.99
CA ASP A 296 12.40 11.79 13.99
C ASP A 296 10.94 12.25 13.98
N ILE A 297 10.35 12.44 12.80
CA ILE A 297 8.93 12.80 12.64
C ILE A 297 8.03 11.70 13.20
N LEU A 298 8.29 10.43 12.87
CA LEU A 298 7.46 9.31 13.35
C LEU A 298 7.56 9.14 14.87
N GLN A 299 8.76 9.28 15.44
CA GLN A 299 8.97 9.25 16.89
C GLN A 299 8.27 10.40 17.60
N GLN A 300 8.27 11.61 17.02
CA GLN A 300 7.56 12.76 17.57
C GLN A 300 6.04 12.53 17.62
N PHE A 301 5.48 11.86 16.61
CA PHE A 301 4.05 11.62 16.47
C PHE A 301 3.56 10.29 17.06
N ARG A 302 4.43 9.51 17.72
CA ARG A 302 4.03 8.22 18.31
C ARG A 302 3.02 8.37 19.45
N GLN A 303 3.08 9.44 20.24
CA GLN A 303 2.22 9.62 21.40
C GLN A 303 0.74 9.74 21.02
N GLY A 304 -0.11 8.89 21.61
CA GLY A 304 -1.55 8.88 21.34
C GLY A 304 -1.93 8.36 19.94
N ARG A 305 -0.99 7.73 19.21
CA ARG A 305 -1.23 7.15 17.89
C ARG A 305 -0.72 5.71 17.83
N THR A 306 -1.33 4.91 16.97
CA THR A 306 -0.83 3.57 16.63
C THR A 306 -0.21 3.65 15.25
N ILE A 307 1.11 3.48 15.17
CA ILE A 307 1.84 3.54 13.90
C ILE A 307 2.26 2.12 13.51
N LEU A 308 1.84 1.69 12.33
CA LEU A 308 2.29 0.46 11.68
C LEU A 308 3.09 0.85 10.43
N PHE A 309 4.32 0.39 10.34
CA PHE A 309 5.08 0.53 9.10
C PHE A 309 5.68 -0.81 8.66
N THR A 310 5.88 -0.96 7.35
CA THR A 310 6.55 -2.12 6.77
C THR A 310 7.96 -1.71 6.41
N THR A 311 8.90 -2.61 6.63
CA THR A 311 10.28 -2.41 6.19
C THR A 311 10.91 -3.75 5.85
N HIS A 312 11.96 -3.69 5.04
CA HIS A 312 12.90 -4.77 4.82
C HIS A 312 14.28 -4.44 5.41
N SER A 313 14.43 -3.29 6.08
CA SER A 313 15.65 -2.87 6.77
C SER A 313 15.58 -3.23 8.25
N MET A 314 16.50 -4.07 8.69
CA MET A 314 16.62 -4.52 10.07
C MET A 314 17.04 -3.36 10.99
N ASP A 315 17.99 -2.51 10.55
CA ASP A 315 18.35 -1.26 11.24
C ASP A 315 17.14 -0.35 11.49
N GLU A 316 16.27 -0.17 10.50
CA GLU A 316 15.07 0.67 10.65
C GLU A 316 14.11 0.07 11.68
N ALA A 317 13.88 -1.24 11.62
CA ALA A 317 13.03 -1.92 12.57
C ALA A 317 13.58 -1.82 14.01
N ASP A 318 14.88 -2.00 14.19
CA ASP A 318 15.55 -1.99 15.49
C ASP A 318 15.55 -0.60 16.16
N ILE A 319 15.81 0.46 15.38
CA ILE A 319 15.92 1.82 15.90
C ILE A 319 14.55 2.48 16.12
N LEU A 320 13.61 2.28 15.18
CA LEU A 320 12.36 3.04 15.16
C LEU A 320 11.23 2.36 15.94
N SER A 321 11.23 1.03 16.05
CA SER A 321 10.04 0.28 16.50
C SER A 321 10.10 -0.04 17.98
N ASP A 322 8.96 0.14 18.66
CA ASP A 322 8.76 -0.39 20.01
C ASP A 322 8.52 -1.91 19.97
N ARG A 323 7.86 -2.41 18.90
CA ARG A 323 7.66 -3.84 18.63
C ARG A 323 7.97 -4.16 17.17
N ILE A 324 8.55 -5.33 16.95
CA ILE A 324 8.89 -5.85 15.63
C ILE A 324 8.11 -7.16 15.44
N ALA A 325 7.39 -7.29 14.34
CA ALA A 325 6.77 -8.52 13.89
C ALA A 325 7.50 -9.03 12.64
N ILE A 326 8.11 -10.22 12.72
CA ILE A 326 8.86 -10.80 11.60
C ILE A 326 7.94 -11.73 10.82
N MET A 327 7.75 -11.41 9.54
CA MET A 327 6.88 -12.12 8.61
C MET A 327 7.71 -12.86 7.56
N ALA A 328 7.40 -14.15 7.37
CA ALA A 328 7.98 -15.00 6.34
C ALA A 328 6.90 -15.90 5.75
N GLU A 329 6.81 -15.95 4.42
CA GLU A 329 5.89 -16.82 3.68
C GLU A 329 4.41 -16.63 4.05
N GLY A 330 3.97 -15.39 4.26
CA GLY A 330 2.58 -15.10 4.58
C GLY A 330 2.21 -15.24 6.06
N VAL A 331 3.14 -15.68 6.93
CA VAL A 331 2.90 -15.92 8.36
C VAL A 331 3.83 -15.05 9.21
N VAL A 332 3.32 -14.50 10.31
CA VAL A 332 4.17 -13.87 11.34
C VAL A 332 4.78 -14.97 12.20
N ARG A 333 6.10 -15.05 12.20
CA ARG A 333 6.87 -16.11 12.87
C ARG A 333 7.14 -15.77 14.33
N CYS A 334 7.44 -14.50 14.61
CA CYS A 334 7.70 -13.99 15.94
C CYS A 334 7.30 -12.52 16.04
N CYS A 335 7.01 -12.08 17.26
CA CYS A 335 6.73 -10.68 17.54
C CYS A 335 7.15 -10.29 18.96
N GLY A 336 7.81 -9.14 19.10
CA GLY A 336 8.18 -8.58 20.40
C GLY A 336 9.07 -7.36 20.27
N THR A 337 9.56 -6.86 21.40
CA THR A 337 10.62 -5.84 21.45
C THR A 337 11.90 -6.36 20.80
N SER A 338 12.74 -5.46 20.29
CA SER A 338 14.04 -5.83 19.74
C SER A 338 14.88 -6.66 20.73
N MET A 339 14.89 -6.25 22.00
CA MET A 339 15.61 -6.97 23.06
C MET A 339 15.04 -8.38 23.30
N PHE A 340 13.71 -8.54 23.30
CA PHE A 340 13.08 -9.85 23.43
C PHE A 340 13.49 -10.77 22.28
N LEU A 341 13.40 -10.31 21.03
CA LEU A 341 13.73 -11.11 19.86
C LEU A 341 15.22 -11.47 19.81
N LYS A 342 16.10 -10.52 20.14
CA LYS A 342 17.55 -10.75 20.27
C LYS A 342 17.88 -11.73 21.38
N LYS A 343 17.16 -11.72 22.51
CA LYS A 343 17.35 -12.72 23.57
C LYS A 343 16.83 -14.10 23.17
N LEU A 344 15.69 -14.15 22.47
CA LEU A 344 15.03 -15.39 22.07
C LEU A 344 15.81 -16.14 20.98
N TYR A 345 16.28 -15.42 19.96
CA TYR A 345 16.97 -16.01 18.81
C TYR A 345 18.50 -15.82 18.86
N GLY A 346 18.99 -14.83 19.62
CA GLY A 346 20.43 -14.61 19.77
C GLY A 346 21.09 -15.72 20.57
N ALA A 347 22.38 -15.91 20.30
CA ALA A 347 23.17 -16.91 21.02
C ALA A 347 23.90 -16.29 22.23
N GLY A 348 23.82 -14.98 22.41
CA GLY A 348 24.52 -14.23 23.45
C GLY A 348 25.04 -12.88 22.97
N TYR A 349 26.02 -12.35 23.67
CA TYR A 349 26.83 -11.21 23.25
C TYR A 349 28.07 -11.70 22.53
N HIS A 350 28.53 -10.96 21.52
CA HIS A 350 29.77 -11.23 20.82
C HIS A 350 30.87 -10.37 21.42
N MET A 351 31.85 -10.98 22.05
CA MET A 351 33.06 -10.32 22.52
C MET A 351 34.14 -10.45 21.43
N ILE A 352 34.47 -9.33 20.80
CA ILE A 352 35.47 -9.24 19.74
C ILE A 352 36.77 -8.79 20.37
N ILE A 353 37.85 -9.54 20.16
CA ILE A 353 39.17 -9.26 20.72
C ILE A 353 40.17 -9.14 19.58
N GLU A 354 40.80 -7.98 19.46
CA GLU A 354 41.95 -7.79 18.56
C GLU A 354 43.21 -8.30 19.25
N LYS A 355 43.96 -9.17 18.57
CA LYS A 355 45.14 -9.83 19.14
C LYS A 355 46.43 -9.51 18.38
N HIS A 356 47.52 -9.41 19.13
CA HIS A 356 48.87 -9.41 18.57
C HIS A 356 49.23 -10.83 18.06
N PRO A 357 50.12 -10.98 17.07
CA PRO A 357 50.59 -12.30 16.62
C PRO A 357 51.19 -13.19 17.73
N SER A 358 51.66 -12.60 18.83
CA SER A 358 52.21 -13.30 20.00
C SER A 358 51.18 -13.63 21.09
N CYS A 359 49.88 -13.44 20.82
CA CYS A 359 48.81 -13.70 21.79
C CYS A 359 48.68 -15.19 22.10
N ASP A 360 48.61 -15.51 23.39
CA ASP A 360 48.27 -16.84 23.88
C ASP A 360 46.74 -17.00 23.95
N VAL A 361 46.19 -17.58 22.89
CA VAL A 361 44.75 -17.78 22.73
C VAL A 361 44.19 -18.78 23.75
N GLU A 362 44.97 -19.78 24.15
CA GLU A 362 44.53 -20.80 25.11
C GLU A 362 44.44 -20.20 26.52
N ALA A 363 45.45 -19.45 26.95
CA ALA A 363 45.42 -18.73 28.22
C ALA A 363 44.28 -17.70 28.26
N LEU A 364 44.05 -16.97 27.17
CA LEU A 364 42.93 -16.04 27.06
C LEU A 364 41.57 -16.75 27.14
N THR A 365 41.40 -17.87 26.44
CA THR A 365 40.17 -18.66 26.48
C THR A 365 39.90 -19.18 27.90
N GLN A 366 40.93 -19.68 28.58
CA GLN A 366 40.81 -20.15 29.97
C GLN A 366 40.43 -19.02 30.93
N LEU A 367 41.01 -17.83 30.77
CA LEU A 367 40.64 -16.67 31.57
C LEU A 367 39.17 -16.30 31.36
N ILE A 368 38.72 -16.23 30.10
CA ILE A 368 37.32 -15.93 29.78
C ILE A 368 36.39 -17.00 30.40
N GLN A 369 36.72 -18.28 30.24
CA GLN A 369 35.92 -19.39 30.77
C GLN A 369 35.95 -19.49 32.31
N THR A 370 36.97 -18.94 32.97
CA THR A 370 37.02 -18.86 34.44
C THR A 370 35.92 -17.95 34.98
N HIS A 371 35.58 -16.87 34.26
CA HIS A 371 34.51 -15.96 34.64
C HIS A 371 33.16 -16.35 34.04
N VAL A 372 33.14 -16.80 32.78
CA VAL A 372 31.95 -17.18 32.01
C VAL A 372 32.14 -18.59 31.45
N PRO A 373 31.79 -19.66 32.20
CA PRO A 373 32.11 -21.04 31.82
C PRO A 373 31.47 -21.50 30.51
N MET A 374 30.32 -20.92 30.17
CA MET A 374 29.58 -21.21 28.93
C MET A 374 30.05 -20.36 27.74
N ALA A 375 31.14 -19.60 27.87
CA ALA A 375 31.72 -18.84 26.76
C ALA A 375 32.36 -19.77 25.72
N THR A 376 31.99 -19.58 24.45
CA THR A 376 32.50 -20.37 23.32
C THR A 376 33.23 -19.50 22.32
N LEU A 377 34.41 -19.94 21.86
CA LEU A 377 35.11 -19.31 20.74
C LEU A 377 34.35 -19.64 19.44
N GLU A 378 33.76 -18.64 18.79
CA GLU A 378 32.97 -18.79 17.57
C GLU A 378 33.85 -18.69 16.32
N SER A 379 34.78 -17.74 16.30
CA SER A 379 35.68 -17.54 15.17
C SER A 379 37.06 -17.06 15.61
N GLN A 380 38.06 -17.47 14.84
CA GLN A 380 39.44 -17.04 14.98
C GLN A 380 39.96 -16.64 13.59
N ILE A 381 40.12 -15.34 13.40
CA ILE A 381 40.71 -14.73 12.20
C ILE A 381 42.09 -14.19 12.59
N SER A 382 43.03 -14.08 11.65
CA SER A 382 44.46 -13.82 11.92
C SER A 382 44.74 -12.77 13.01
N ALA A 383 43.98 -11.68 13.06
CA ALA A 383 44.12 -10.58 14.03
C ALA A 383 42.95 -10.46 15.03
N GLU A 384 41.90 -11.28 14.93
CA GLU A 384 40.66 -11.12 15.69
C GLU A 384 40.12 -12.45 16.23
N LEU A 385 39.60 -12.44 17.46
CA LEU A 385 38.87 -13.54 18.08
C LEU A 385 37.44 -13.10 18.37
N SER A 386 36.46 -13.94 18.06
CA SER A 386 35.06 -13.73 18.46
C SER A 386 34.65 -14.79 19.48
N TYR A 387 34.27 -14.35 20.68
CA TYR A 387 33.69 -15.20 21.71
C TYR A 387 32.21 -14.90 21.88
N LEU A 388 31.40 -15.94 21.99
CA LEU A 388 29.99 -15.84 22.31
C LEU A 388 29.80 -15.99 23.83
N LEU A 389 29.17 -14.98 24.44
CA LEU A 389 28.91 -14.90 25.88
C LEU A 389 27.39 -14.99 26.15
N PRO A 390 26.89 -15.97 26.93
CA PRO A 390 25.44 -16.11 27.16
C PRO A 390 24.79 -14.92 27.89
N PHE A 391 23.54 -14.62 27.53
CA PHE A 391 22.77 -13.52 28.13
C PHE A 391 22.59 -13.64 29.65
N ASP A 392 22.39 -14.86 30.15
CA ASP A 392 22.11 -15.11 31.56
C ASP A 392 23.34 -14.91 32.47
N GLU A 393 24.54 -14.82 31.88
CA GLU A 393 25.79 -14.55 32.59
C GLU A 393 26.22 -13.07 32.52
N SER A 394 25.36 -12.19 31.96
CA SER A 394 25.65 -10.75 31.84
C SER A 394 26.07 -10.05 33.14
N PRO A 395 25.60 -10.40 34.36
CA PRO A 395 26.10 -9.78 35.58
C PRO A 395 27.58 -10.04 35.86
N LYS A 396 28.17 -11.10 35.28
CA LYS A 396 29.59 -11.47 35.46
C LYS A 396 30.52 -10.71 34.52
N PHE A 397 29.98 -10.06 33.47
CA PHE A 397 30.78 -9.43 32.43
C PHE A 397 31.65 -8.29 32.94
N ALA A 398 31.16 -7.49 33.90
CA ALA A 398 31.95 -6.42 34.49
C ALA A 398 33.30 -6.92 35.04
N LYS A 399 33.28 -8.05 35.76
CA LYS A 399 34.48 -8.65 36.34
C LYS A 399 35.37 -9.34 35.29
N LEU A 400 34.75 -9.94 34.27
CA LEU A 400 35.48 -10.46 33.11
C LEU A 400 36.28 -9.35 32.43
N PHE A 401 35.62 -8.22 32.09
CA PHE A 401 36.25 -7.11 31.39
C PHE A 401 37.37 -6.46 32.20
N GLU A 402 37.17 -6.26 33.50
CA GLU A 402 38.21 -5.76 34.41
C GLU A 402 39.44 -6.68 34.40
N THR A 403 39.23 -7.99 34.44
CA THR A 403 40.34 -8.97 34.46
C THR A 403 41.06 -9.02 33.11
N VAL A 404 40.33 -8.96 32.00
CA VAL A 404 40.91 -8.92 30.65
C VAL A 404 41.70 -7.63 30.44
N GLU A 405 41.18 -6.48 30.89
CA GLU A 405 41.84 -5.18 30.80
C GLU A 405 43.17 -5.15 31.56
N ILE A 406 43.20 -5.69 32.79
CA ILE A 406 44.44 -5.80 33.59
C ILE A 406 45.47 -6.73 32.93
N SER A 407 45.01 -7.79 32.27
CA SER A 407 45.88 -8.81 31.66
C SER A 407 46.15 -8.60 30.16
N MET A 408 45.72 -7.49 29.56
CA MET A 408 45.85 -7.24 28.11
C MET A 408 47.29 -7.37 27.60
N GLU A 409 48.25 -6.69 28.24
CA GLU A 409 49.65 -6.70 27.81
C GLU A 409 50.28 -8.10 27.92
N GLN A 410 49.92 -8.85 28.98
CA GLN A 410 50.46 -10.19 29.23
C GLN A 410 49.90 -11.23 28.25
N LEU A 411 48.64 -11.06 27.84
CA LEU A 411 47.95 -11.97 26.93
C LEU A 411 48.11 -11.59 25.46
N GLY A 412 48.76 -10.46 25.15
CA GLY A 412 48.93 -9.98 23.78
C GLY A 412 47.63 -9.50 23.14
N VAL A 413 46.70 -8.95 23.94
CA VAL A 413 45.45 -8.35 23.48
C VAL A 413 45.67 -6.86 23.21
N THR A 414 45.28 -6.40 22.03
CA THR A 414 45.38 -4.99 21.63
C THR A 414 44.16 -4.20 22.10
N SER A 415 42.97 -4.76 21.85
CA SER A 415 41.70 -4.15 22.23
C SER A 415 40.63 -5.23 22.35
N PHE A 416 39.56 -4.96 23.11
CA PHE A 416 38.36 -5.78 23.05
C PHE A 416 37.11 -4.90 23.00
N GLY A 417 36.06 -5.43 22.41
CA GLY A 417 34.73 -4.83 22.37
C GLY A 417 33.66 -5.89 22.61
N ILE A 418 32.47 -5.43 22.99
CA ILE A 418 31.29 -6.28 23.07
C ILE A 418 30.22 -5.73 22.12
N SER A 419 29.65 -6.60 21.30
CA SER A 419 28.51 -6.31 20.46
C SER A 419 27.34 -7.23 20.82
N LEU A 420 26.13 -6.74 20.56
CA LEU A 420 24.90 -7.50 20.74
C LEU A 420 24.59 -8.25 19.43
N THR A 421 23.94 -9.41 19.53
CA THR A 421 23.24 -10.02 18.38
C THR A 421 22.42 -8.95 17.67
N THR A 422 22.65 -8.81 16.37
CA THR A 422 21.95 -7.82 15.57
C THR A 422 20.57 -8.32 15.12
N MET A 423 19.71 -7.42 14.65
CA MET A 423 18.39 -7.83 14.16
C MET A 423 18.50 -8.63 12.84
N GLU A 424 19.60 -8.45 12.09
CA GLU A 424 19.95 -9.26 10.92
C GLU A 424 20.18 -10.72 11.31
N GLU A 425 20.96 -10.99 12.37
CA GLU A 425 21.20 -12.37 12.85
C GLU A 425 19.90 -13.05 13.28
N VAL A 426 19.03 -12.32 13.99
CA VAL A 426 17.69 -12.79 14.37
C VAL A 426 16.88 -13.14 13.13
N PHE A 427 16.85 -12.24 12.13
CA PHE A 427 16.11 -12.45 10.89
C PHE A 427 16.61 -13.67 10.11
N LEU A 428 17.93 -13.86 10.03
CA LEU A 428 18.54 -15.02 9.37
C LEU A 428 18.16 -16.34 10.06
N LYS A 429 18.16 -16.37 11.40
CA LYS A 429 17.74 -17.56 12.16
C LYS A 429 16.26 -17.89 11.95
N VAL A 430 15.38 -16.88 12.05
CA VAL A 430 13.94 -17.05 11.78
C VAL A 430 13.70 -17.54 10.34
N GLY A 431 14.47 -17.03 9.38
CA GLY A 431 14.42 -17.49 7.98
C GLY A 431 14.82 -18.95 7.83
N LYS A 432 15.93 -19.38 8.47
CA LYS A 432 16.40 -20.78 8.46
C LYS A 432 15.35 -21.73 9.06
N GLU A 433 14.80 -21.40 10.23
CA GLU A 433 13.74 -22.19 10.87
C GLU A 433 12.47 -22.27 10.02
N ALA A 434 12.11 -21.19 9.31
CA ALA A 434 10.96 -21.18 8.42
C ALA A 434 11.14 -22.14 7.23
N VAL A 435 12.33 -22.14 6.62
CA VAL A 435 12.69 -23.05 5.51
C VAL A 435 12.70 -24.51 5.99
N GLU A 436 13.27 -24.79 7.16
CA GLU A 436 13.30 -26.13 7.75
C GLU A 436 11.89 -26.67 8.04
N LYS A 437 11.01 -25.86 8.67
CA LYS A 437 9.61 -26.22 8.92
C LYS A 437 8.86 -26.50 7.62
N LYS A 438 9.16 -25.79 6.54
CA LYS A 438 8.54 -26.00 5.22
C LYS A 438 9.07 -27.25 4.51
N ALA A 439 10.36 -27.54 4.61
CA ALA A 439 10.94 -28.78 4.09
C ALA A 439 10.37 -30.02 4.79
N LEU A 440 10.06 -29.91 6.08
CA LEU A 440 9.37 -30.96 6.85
C LEU A 440 7.92 -31.19 6.40
N HIS A 441 7.24 -30.14 5.90
CA HIS A 441 5.85 -30.22 5.47
C HIS A 441 5.68 -30.54 3.97
N ASN A 442 6.74 -30.40 3.15
CA ASN A 442 6.68 -30.70 1.72
C ASN A 442 8.07 -31.14 1.16
N PRO A 443 8.35 -32.47 1.06
CA PRO A 443 9.69 -32.99 0.78
C PRO A 443 10.19 -32.80 -0.66
N THR A 444 9.36 -32.26 -1.56
CA THR A 444 9.67 -32.11 -2.99
C THR A 444 10.44 -30.82 -3.34
N PHE A 445 10.82 -30.00 -2.36
CA PHE A 445 11.30 -28.62 -2.55
C PHE A 445 12.78 -28.38 -2.20
N LYS A 446 13.68 -29.32 -2.53
CA LYS A 446 15.13 -29.15 -2.31
C LYS A 446 15.76 -27.96 -3.06
N ASP A 447 15.12 -27.47 -4.13
CA ASP A 447 15.66 -26.39 -4.97
C ASP A 447 15.56 -24.98 -4.34
N LEU A 448 14.65 -24.79 -3.38
CA LEU A 448 14.48 -23.50 -2.67
C LEU A 448 15.60 -23.23 -1.65
N GLN A 449 16.23 -24.30 -1.13
CA GLN A 449 17.42 -24.22 -0.28
C GLN A 449 18.61 -23.61 -1.03
N PHE A 450 18.65 -23.74 -2.36
CA PHE A 450 19.70 -23.21 -3.22
C PHE A 450 19.49 -21.72 -3.52
N SER A 451 18.24 -21.29 -3.79
CA SER A 451 17.95 -19.86 -4.04
C SER A 451 18.15 -19.00 -2.78
N PHE A 452 17.69 -19.47 -1.61
CA PHE A 452 17.91 -18.75 -0.35
C PHE A 452 19.40 -18.68 0.03
N LYS A 453 20.19 -19.71 -0.27
CA LYS A 453 21.66 -19.67 -0.09
C LYS A 453 22.32 -18.62 -0.99
N ASN A 454 21.88 -18.49 -2.24
CA ASN A 454 22.46 -17.56 -3.21
C ASN A 454 22.16 -16.09 -2.85
N ASP A 455 20.95 -15.79 -2.38
CA ASP A 455 20.58 -14.44 -1.90
C ASP A 455 21.28 -14.10 -0.56
N MET A 456 21.64 -15.12 0.23
CA MET A 456 22.32 -14.95 1.52
C MET A 456 23.85 -14.78 1.37
N GLN A 457 24.47 -15.45 0.39
CA GLN A 457 25.90 -15.25 0.06
C GLN A 457 26.19 -13.86 -0.52
N THR A 458 25.21 -13.23 -1.17
CA THR A 458 25.34 -11.85 -1.66
C THR A 458 25.29 -10.81 -0.53
N LEU A 459 24.74 -11.17 0.64
CA LEU A 459 24.70 -10.33 1.83
C LEU A 459 25.97 -10.46 2.70
N GLU A 460 26.55 -11.67 2.81
CA GLU A 460 27.81 -11.90 3.54
C GLU A 460 29.05 -11.35 2.79
N GLY A 461 29.01 -11.25 1.46
CA GLY A 461 30.16 -10.83 0.64
C GLY A 461 30.48 -9.32 0.59
N LYS A 462 29.73 -8.45 1.29
CA LYS A 462 29.92 -6.99 1.22
C LYS A 462 30.76 -6.36 2.33
N ASN A 463 31.24 -7.13 3.30
CA ASN A 463 32.08 -6.63 4.41
C ASN A 463 33.59 -6.90 4.25
N GLY A 464 34.09 -7.04 3.03
CA GLY A 464 35.53 -7.21 2.77
C GLY A 464 36.04 -6.40 1.58
N SER A 465 36.92 -5.43 1.86
CA SER A 465 37.79 -4.68 0.95
C SER A 465 37.20 -3.52 0.13
N SER A 466 37.83 -2.35 0.34
CA SER A 466 37.59 -1.08 -0.35
C SER A 466 38.29 -1.00 -1.71
N SER A 467 37.81 -0.05 -2.53
CA SER A 467 38.52 0.69 -3.58
C SER A 467 39.10 -0.08 -4.77
N SER A 468 38.51 0.10 -5.95
CA SER A 468 39.28 0.37 -7.16
C SER A 468 38.44 1.08 -8.23
N SER A 469 39.08 2.05 -8.85
CA SER A 469 38.62 2.94 -9.91
C SER A 469 38.63 2.24 -11.26
N LEU A 470 37.58 2.39 -12.09
CA LEU A 470 37.64 2.23 -13.55
C LEU A 470 36.50 3.04 -14.16
N LYS A 471 36.77 4.20 -14.78
CA LYS A 471 37.11 4.38 -16.21
C LYS A 471 36.04 3.84 -17.14
N THR A 472 35.08 4.68 -17.49
CA THR A 472 34.23 4.53 -18.68
C THR A 472 34.97 5.08 -19.89
N SER A 473 35.33 4.18 -20.81
CA SER A 473 35.80 4.50 -22.15
C SER A 473 34.63 4.53 -23.14
N ASN A 474 34.61 5.57 -23.96
CA ASN A 474 33.77 5.74 -25.14
C ASN A 474 33.93 4.60 -26.15
N SER A 475 32.84 4.30 -26.85
CA SER A 475 32.88 3.98 -28.27
C SER A 475 31.55 4.37 -28.92
N GLU A 476 31.59 5.48 -29.63
CA GLU A 476 30.64 5.90 -30.65
C GLU A 476 30.66 4.91 -31.82
N VAL A 477 29.50 4.74 -32.47
CA VAL A 477 29.44 4.49 -33.91
C VAL A 477 28.42 5.47 -34.49
N GLU A 478 28.95 6.41 -35.27
CA GLU A 478 28.24 7.44 -36.03
C GLU A 478 27.42 6.88 -37.20
N GLY A 479 26.45 7.68 -37.63
CA GLY A 479 25.73 7.52 -38.90
C GLY A 479 24.79 8.68 -39.22
N HIS A 480 25.35 9.91 -39.31
CA HIS A 480 25.11 10.98 -40.31
C HIS A 480 23.93 10.77 -41.33
N ILE A 481 23.08 11.74 -41.73
CA ILE A 481 23.30 13.10 -42.30
C ILE A 481 21.99 13.94 -42.31
N ASN A 482 22.15 15.24 -42.04
CA ASN A 482 21.45 16.49 -42.45
C ASN A 482 20.16 16.49 -43.30
N GLY A 483 19.35 17.53 -43.09
CA GLY A 483 18.97 18.43 -44.19
C GLY A 483 17.56 18.99 -44.19
N ASP A 484 17.42 20.20 -43.63
CA ASP A 484 16.64 21.37 -44.08
C ASP A 484 15.28 21.26 -44.79
N SER A 485 14.43 22.17 -44.29
CA SER A 485 13.22 22.78 -44.84
C SER A 485 13.24 23.14 -46.33
N VAL A 486 12.13 22.86 -47.04
CA VAL A 486 11.57 23.69 -48.12
C VAL A 486 10.04 23.54 -48.12
N GLY A 487 9.32 24.66 -48.15
CA GLY A 487 7.86 24.70 -48.36
C GLY A 487 7.48 24.85 -49.84
N VAL A 488 6.25 24.44 -50.18
CA VAL A 488 5.55 24.84 -51.42
C VAL A 488 4.04 24.94 -51.14
N SER A 489 3.44 26.07 -51.52
CA SER A 489 1.99 26.35 -51.54
C SER A 489 1.32 25.86 -52.83
N LEU A 490 0.01 25.56 -52.79
CA LEU A 490 -1.07 26.28 -53.50
C LEU A 490 -2.39 25.48 -53.50
N GLY A 491 -3.52 26.19 -53.32
CA GLY A 491 -4.82 25.73 -53.81
C GLY A 491 -6.03 26.19 -53.01
N ASP A 492 -6.43 27.45 -53.17
CA ASP A 492 -7.73 27.98 -52.73
C ASP A 492 -8.91 27.37 -53.51
N VAL A 493 -9.99 27.01 -52.82
CA VAL A 493 -11.37 27.11 -53.35
C VAL A 493 -12.28 27.64 -52.26
N GLN A 494 -12.85 28.81 -52.52
CA GLN A 494 -13.84 29.53 -51.71
C GLN A 494 -15.18 28.78 -51.63
N GLY A 495 -15.81 28.86 -50.46
CA GLY A 495 -17.21 28.49 -50.25
C GLY A 495 -17.69 29.01 -48.90
N SER A 496 -18.10 30.28 -48.86
CA SER A 496 -18.66 30.94 -47.68
C SER A 496 -20.12 30.57 -47.43
N VAL A 497 -20.45 30.10 -46.23
CA VAL A 497 -21.79 30.25 -45.64
C VAL A 497 -21.62 30.70 -44.19
N SER A 498 -22.04 31.93 -43.93
CA SER A 498 -22.14 32.55 -42.62
C SER A 498 -23.39 32.04 -41.88
N LEU A 499 -23.23 31.56 -40.64
CA LEU A 499 -24.32 31.42 -39.67
C LEU A 499 -23.89 32.10 -38.36
N SER A 500 -24.72 33.03 -37.91
CA SER A 500 -24.58 33.79 -36.66
C SER A 500 -24.81 32.91 -35.43
N PRO A 501 -24.22 33.26 -34.26
CA PRO A 501 -24.35 32.47 -33.04
C PRO A 501 -25.69 32.77 -32.36
N PHE A 502 -26.44 31.73 -32.03
CA PHE A 502 -27.60 31.84 -31.13
C PHE A 502 -27.38 30.99 -29.88
N GLN A 503 -27.53 31.64 -28.73
CA GLN A 503 -27.17 31.19 -27.41
C GLN A 503 -28.41 30.58 -26.73
N MET A 504 -28.36 29.29 -26.40
CA MET A 504 -29.19 28.66 -25.37
C MET A 504 -28.25 28.07 -24.30
N PRO A 505 -28.66 28.03 -23.02
CA PRO A 505 -27.82 27.48 -21.96
C PRO A 505 -27.75 25.96 -22.11
N SER A 506 -26.73 25.50 -22.84
CA SER A 506 -26.34 24.11 -23.07
C SER A 506 -25.96 23.33 -21.81
N ASN A 507 -26.03 23.94 -20.62
CA ASN A 507 -25.53 23.34 -19.39
C ASN A 507 -26.38 22.18 -18.86
N ILE A 508 -27.71 22.18 -18.99
CA ILE A 508 -28.53 21.11 -18.38
C ILE A 508 -28.52 19.84 -19.23
N TYR A 509 -28.72 19.98 -20.55
CA TYR A 509 -28.75 18.84 -21.46
C TYR A 509 -27.37 18.16 -21.57
N PHE A 510 -26.30 18.96 -21.55
CA PHE A 510 -24.93 18.46 -21.58
C PHE A 510 -24.53 17.77 -20.28
N VAL A 511 -24.95 18.31 -19.11
CA VAL A 511 -24.71 17.68 -17.81
C VAL A 511 -25.47 16.36 -17.67
N LEU A 512 -26.76 16.31 -18.04
CA LEU A 512 -27.55 15.08 -18.02
C LEU A 512 -27.00 14.02 -18.98
N TYR A 513 -26.50 14.44 -20.16
CA TYR A 513 -25.87 13.55 -21.12
C TYR A 513 -24.51 13.03 -20.64
N LEU A 514 -23.71 13.87 -19.97
CA LEU A 514 -22.45 13.47 -19.34
C LEU A 514 -22.68 12.49 -18.18
N ASP A 515 -23.67 12.75 -17.33
CA ASP A 515 -24.03 11.86 -16.22
C ASP A 515 -24.55 10.51 -16.72
N TYR A 516 -25.40 10.53 -17.76
CA TYR A 516 -25.86 9.31 -18.44
C TYR A 516 -24.73 8.55 -19.13
N ALA A 517 -23.81 9.24 -19.83
CA ALA A 517 -22.66 8.63 -20.47
C ALA A 517 -21.68 8.03 -19.46
N MET A 518 -21.48 8.69 -18.30
CA MET A 518 -20.67 8.16 -17.21
C MET A 518 -21.32 6.92 -16.58
N ALA A 519 -22.62 6.94 -16.33
CA ALA A 519 -23.35 5.78 -15.81
C ALA A 519 -23.32 4.59 -16.80
N LYS A 520 -23.49 4.85 -18.10
CA LYS A 520 -23.41 3.85 -19.17
C LYS A 520 -22.00 3.27 -19.31
N LYS A 521 -20.95 4.09 -19.15
CA LYS A 521 -19.55 3.65 -19.14
C LYS A 521 -19.24 2.75 -17.94
N SER A 522 -19.74 3.09 -16.75
CA SER A 522 -19.60 2.24 -15.56
C SER A 522 -20.33 0.90 -15.72
N LEU A 523 -21.54 0.89 -16.29
CA LEU A 523 -22.28 -0.34 -16.61
C LEU A 523 -21.59 -1.19 -17.69
N CYS A 524 -21.07 -0.58 -18.76
CA CYS A 524 -20.32 -1.31 -19.80
C CYS A 524 -19.03 -1.94 -19.26
N ASN A 525 -18.32 -1.24 -18.36
CA ASN A 525 -17.13 -1.79 -17.71
C ASN A 525 -17.46 -3.01 -16.83
N LEU A 526 -18.64 -3.02 -16.20
CA LEU A 526 -19.14 -4.17 -15.43
C LEU A 526 -19.42 -5.40 -16.32
N PHE A 527 -20.03 -5.19 -17.49
CA PHE A 527 -20.34 -6.27 -18.43
C PHE A 527 -19.11 -6.80 -19.18
N HIS A 528 -18.13 -5.93 -19.48
CA HIS A 528 -16.88 -6.35 -20.13
C HIS A 528 -15.99 -7.23 -19.24
N PHE A 529 -16.04 -7.06 -17.91
CA PHE A 529 -15.23 -7.84 -16.98
C PHE A 529 -15.70 -9.29 -16.80
N SER A 530 -16.97 -9.60 -17.09
CA SER A 530 -17.53 -10.93 -16.79
C SER A 530 -17.28 -11.99 -17.87
N ASN A 531 -17.01 -11.64 -19.14
CA ASN A 531 -16.89 -12.62 -20.23
C ASN A 531 -16.12 -12.05 -21.45
N GLY A 532 -14.81 -11.86 -21.30
CA GLY A 532 -13.94 -11.26 -22.33
C GLY A 532 -13.84 -12.02 -23.66
N TYR A 533 -14.25 -13.30 -23.72
CA TYR A 533 -14.09 -14.13 -24.93
C TYR A 533 -15.38 -14.73 -25.49
N PHE A 534 -16.46 -14.80 -24.70
CA PHE A 534 -17.72 -15.43 -25.17
C PHE A 534 -18.62 -14.46 -25.95
N TYR A 535 -18.52 -13.16 -25.66
CA TYR A 535 -19.38 -12.14 -26.28
C TYR A 535 -19.08 -11.90 -27.76
N GLN A 536 -17.82 -12.01 -28.17
CA GLN A 536 -17.40 -11.73 -29.55
C GLN A 536 -17.85 -12.84 -30.52
N SER A 537 -17.81 -14.10 -30.09
CA SER A 537 -18.31 -15.24 -30.89
C SER A 537 -19.83 -15.22 -31.02
N VAL A 538 -20.55 -14.92 -29.94
CA VAL A 538 -22.02 -14.87 -29.94
C VAL A 538 -22.55 -13.66 -30.71
N GLN A 539 -21.90 -12.49 -30.65
CA GLN A 539 -22.28 -11.35 -31.49
C GLN A 539 -22.07 -11.65 -32.98
N THR A 540 -20.98 -12.31 -33.35
CA THR A 540 -20.70 -12.64 -34.75
C THR A 540 -21.72 -13.65 -35.31
N GLU A 541 -22.11 -14.67 -34.52
CA GLU A 541 -23.15 -15.62 -34.92
C GLU A 541 -24.55 -14.98 -35.01
N ILE A 542 -24.90 -14.08 -34.09
CA ILE A 542 -26.19 -13.37 -34.11
C ILE A 542 -26.25 -12.38 -35.27
N PHE A 543 -25.15 -11.70 -35.58
CA PHE A 543 -25.06 -10.77 -36.71
C PHE A 543 -25.17 -11.51 -38.06
N ILE A 544 -24.56 -12.69 -38.18
CA ILE A 544 -24.65 -13.52 -39.40
C ILE A 544 -26.05 -14.14 -39.57
N ARG A 545 -26.75 -14.49 -38.47
CA ARG A 545 -28.11 -15.04 -38.53
C ARG A 545 -29.20 -14.02 -38.84
N ASN A 546 -28.98 -12.73 -38.56
CA ASN A 546 -29.98 -11.67 -38.73
C ASN A 546 -29.79 -10.79 -39.98
N ILE A 547 -28.93 -11.19 -40.92
CA ILE A 547 -28.89 -10.55 -42.25
C ILE A 547 -30.20 -10.87 -43.00
N PRO A 548 -31.01 -9.88 -43.38
CA PRO A 548 -32.22 -10.11 -44.18
C PRO A 548 -31.86 -10.80 -45.50
N GLN A 549 -32.67 -11.78 -45.93
CA GLN A 549 -32.44 -12.57 -47.16
C GLN A 549 -32.29 -11.75 -48.46
N GLN A 550 -32.52 -10.42 -48.44
CA GLN A 550 -32.34 -9.55 -49.60
C GLN A 550 -30.88 -9.18 -49.93
N ILE A 551 -29.89 -9.50 -49.09
CA ILE A 551 -28.46 -9.19 -49.36
C ILE A 551 -27.69 -10.43 -49.89
N ARG A 552 -28.36 -11.54 -50.22
CA ARG A 552 -27.73 -12.72 -50.84
C ARG A 552 -27.62 -12.68 -52.37
N CYS A 553 -28.07 -11.61 -53.02
CA CYS A 553 -27.93 -11.40 -54.46
C CYS A 553 -27.37 -10.01 -54.79
N ILE A 554 -26.11 -9.78 -54.41
CA ILE A 554 -25.19 -8.87 -55.12
C ILE A 554 -23.84 -9.58 -55.18
#